data_AF-A0A2V6WRZ6-F1
#
_entry.id   AF-A0A2V6WRZ6-F1
#
_cell.length_a   1.000
_cell.length_b   1.000
_cell.length_c   1.000
_cell.angle_alpha   90.00
_cell.angle_beta   90.00
_cell.angle_gamma   90.00
#
_symmetry.space_group_name_H-M   'P 1'
#
loop_
_entity.id
_entity.type
_entity.pdbx_description
1 polymer ?
#
loop_
_entity_poly.entity_id
_entity_poly.type
_entity_poly.pdbx_seq_one_letter_code
_entity_poly.pdbx_strand_id
1 'polypeptide(L)'
;AELHDAVGRGAALPIGPLEAMVGRVIQALERGSELFWLANNPAPPGADYVASHLASAGVLAVRIGADLGYDRPQLVDLGVAAFLFDVGVWKLPAGLLAKADALTADEQTLYHSHPRLSAEFIRRSDVQRDGLLEAVLEHHEREQGQGYPQGLPGSAIHPHAKILGLVDTYTRLTSPRPPQARLLPHEAIREIVRSKHESFPSALIKALLSEISVFPPRTLVRLNTGEVGRVVGVNRNHPLRPKVEIISDSKGDRLPAPKLVDLSEAPFLYITTPLQEAGA
;
A
#
# COMPACT_ATOMS: atom_id res chain seq x y z
N ALA A 1 13.70 -8.92 12.11
CA ALA A 1 14.62 -9.99 12.54
C ALA A 1 13.98 -10.84 13.64
N GLU A 2 13.67 -10.27 14.81
CA GLU A 2 13.07 -11.03 15.93
C GLU A 2 11.76 -11.75 15.57
N LEU A 3 10.87 -11.11 14.78
CA LEU A 3 9.65 -11.76 14.29
C LEU A 3 9.95 -13.00 13.42
N HIS A 4 10.86 -12.89 12.45
CA HIS A 4 11.26 -13.99 11.58
C HIS A 4 11.87 -15.13 12.41
N ASP A 5 12.76 -14.81 13.33
CA ASP A 5 13.40 -15.77 14.21
C ASP A 5 12.40 -16.51 15.13
N ALA A 6 11.44 -15.78 15.72
CA ALA A 6 10.35 -16.35 16.51
C ALA A 6 9.49 -17.32 15.68
N VAL A 7 9.07 -16.90 14.48
CA VAL A 7 8.32 -17.77 13.55
C VAL A 7 9.15 -18.99 13.20
N GLY A 8 10.43 -18.82 12.85
CA GLY A 8 11.38 -19.89 12.53
C GLY A 8 11.39 -20.99 13.59
N ARG A 9 11.53 -20.60 14.87
CA ARG A 9 11.53 -21.52 16.02
C ARG A 9 10.15 -22.02 16.47
N GLY A 10 9.05 -21.50 15.92
CA GLY A 10 7.72 -21.85 16.42
C GLY A 10 7.34 -21.16 17.73
N ALA A 11 8.06 -20.12 18.13
CA ALA A 11 7.92 -19.43 19.42
C ALA A 11 6.83 -18.34 19.39
N ALA A 12 6.48 -17.83 20.56
CA ALA A 12 5.64 -16.63 20.70
C ALA A 12 6.32 -15.41 20.06
N LEU A 13 5.50 -14.53 19.47
CA LEU A 13 5.95 -13.30 18.84
C LEU A 13 6.30 -12.24 19.91
N PRO A 14 7.31 -11.39 19.67
CA PRO A 14 7.70 -10.32 20.59
C PRO A 14 6.72 -9.13 20.53
N ILE A 15 5.52 -9.29 21.12
CA ILE A 15 4.43 -8.30 21.04
C ILE A 15 4.80 -6.97 21.71
N GLY A 16 5.36 -6.98 22.93
CA GLY A 16 5.74 -5.73 23.63
C GLY A 16 6.73 -4.85 22.83
N PRO A 17 7.86 -5.40 22.35
CA PRO A 17 8.77 -4.66 21.46
C PRO A 17 8.11 -4.17 20.17
N LEU A 18 7.21 -4.97 19.59
CA LEU A 18 6.43 -4.61 18.40
C LEU A 18 5.52 -3.41 18.65
N GLU A 19 4.76 -3.41 19.74
CA GLU A 19 3.88 -2.30 20.13
C GLU A 19 4.67 -1.01 20.36
N ALA A 20 5.82 -1.11 21.03
CA ALA A 20 6.71 0.02 21.21
C ALA A 20 7.22 0.57 19.86
N MET A 21 7.49 -0.30 18.88
CA MET A 21 7.86 0.11 17.52
C MET A 21 6.70 0.80 16.80
N VAL A 22 5.49 0.25 16.87
CA VAL A 22 4.28 0.88 16.30
C VAL A 22 4.06 2.26 16.90
N GLY A 23 4.24 2.41 18.22
CA GLY A 23 4.19 3.71 18.90
C GLY A 23 5.21 4.72 18.37
N ARG A 24 6.40 4.29 17.97
CA ARG A 24 7.40 5.15 17.32
C ARG A 24 7.03 5.50 15.88
N VAL A 25 6.43 4.56 15.14
CA VAL A 25 5.91 4.81 13.78
C VAL A 25 4.84 5.90 13.82
N ILE A 26 3.87 5.78 14.72
CA ILE A 26 2.80 6.78 14.91
C ILE A 26 3.42 8.16 15.20
N GLN A 27 4.33 8.25 16.18
CA GLN A 27 4.98 9.52 16.53
C GLN A 27 5.80 10.12 15.37
N ALA A 28 6.44 9.29 14.56
CA ALA A 28 7.18 9.76 13.40
C ALA A 28 6.24 10.33 12.32
N LEU A 29 5.11 9.67 12.07
CA LEU A 29 4.09 10.12 11.11
C LEU A 29 3.32 11.37 11.58
N GLU A 30 3.19 11.57 12.90
CA GLU A 30 2.67 12.81 13.49
C GLU A 30 3.61 14.01 13.25
N ARG A 31 4.94 13.77 13.22
CA ARG A 31 5.94 14.81 13.01
C ARG A 31 6.12 15.20 11.55
N GLY A 32 5.83 14.30 10.61
CA GLY A 32 5.97 14.56 9.18
C GLY A 32 5.75 13.35 8.29
N SER A 33 5.93 13.54 6.98
CA SER A 33 5.71 12.51 5.96
C SER A 33 6.97 11.72 5.57
N GLU A 34 8.13 12.00 6.17
CA GLU A 34 9.41 11.40 5.75
C GLU A 34 9.41 9.87 5.85
N LEU A 35 8.90 9.34 6.98
CA LEU A 35 8.82 7.89 7.18
C LEU A 35 7.88 7.23 6.17
N PHE A 36 6.78 7.90 5.82
CA PHE A 36 5.86 7.42 4.78
C PHE A 36 6.56 7.31 3.41
N TRP A 37 7.34 8.31 3.04
CA TRP A 37 8.10 8.27 1.78
C TRP A 37 9.19 7.22 1.80
N LEU A 38 9.87 7.04 2.93
CA LEU A 38 10.86 5.98 3.11
C LEU A 38 10.23 4.59 2.96
N ALA A 39 9.05 4.37 3.54
CA ALA A 39 8.31 3.12 3.44
C ALA A 39 7.81 2.80 2.00
N ASN A 40 7.68 3.82 1.15
CA ASN A 40 7.32 3.66 -0.27
C ASN A 40 8.53 3.33 -1.18
N ASN A 41 9.75 3.35 -0.64
CA ASN A 41 10.95 3.00 -1.39
C ASN A 41 11.16 1.48 -1.41
N PRO A 42 11.82 0.94 -2.46
CA PRO A 42 12.15 -0.48 -2.51
C PRO A 42 13.01 -0.89 -1.31
N ALA A 43 12.83 -2.14 -0.90
CA ALA A 43 13.69 -2.75 0.09
C ALA A 43 15.18 -2.69 -0.36
N PRO A 44 16.12 -2.48 0.57
CA PRO A 44 17.54 -2.57 0.26
C PRO A 44 17.91 -3.95 -0.32
N PRO A 45 18.93 -4.04 -1.20
CA PRO A 45 19.45 -5.32 -1.67
C PRO A 45 19.80 -6.25 -0.50
N GLY A 46 19.36 -7.51 -0.56
CA GLY A 46 19.61 -8.52 0.47
C GLY A 46 18.70 -8.44 1.70
N ALA A 47 17.77 -7.48 1.76
CA ALA A 47 16.76 -7.44 2.81
C ALA A 47 15.77 -8.61 2.67
N ASP A 48 15.28 -9.10 3.82
CA ASP A 48 14.18 -10.08 3.85
C ASP A 48 12.92 -9.43 3.26
N TYR A 49 12.38 -10.04 2.21
CA TYR A 49 11.22 -9.52 1.50
C TYR A 49 10.01 -9.38 2.41
N VAL A 50 9.68 -10.41 3.20
CA VAL A 50 8.49 -10.43 4.05
C VAL A 50 8.63 -9.37 5.14
N ALA A 51 9.81 -9.27 5.76
CA ALA A 51 10.09 -8.24 6.77
C ALA A 51 9.95 -6.83 6.19
N SER A 52 10.45 -6.60 4.98
CA SER A 52 10.39 -5.29 4.31
C SER A 52 8.95 -4.95 3.91
N HIS A 53 8.21 -5.93 3.37
CA HIS A 53 6.80 -5.80 3.04
C HIS A 53 5.95 -5.44 4.25
N LEU A 54 6.09 -6.19 5.36
CA LEU A 54 5.40 -5.91 6.62
C LEU A 54 5.75 -4.52 7.18
N ALA A 55 7.01 -4.10 7.06
CA ALA A 55 7.43 -2.78 7.50
C ALA A 55 6.81 -1.64 6.68
N SER A 56 6.83 -1.77 5.36
CA SER A 56 6.19 -0.81 4.47
C SER A 56 4.68 -0.78 4.68
N ALA A 57 4.02 -1.94 4.68
CA ALA A 57 2.59 -2.07 4.90
C ALA A 57 2.17 -1.51 6.27
N GLY A 58 2.95 -1.75 7.32
CA GLY A 58 2.72 -1.19 8.66
C GLY A 58 2.70 0.34 8.69
N VAL A 59 3.69 0.98 8.07
CA VAL A 59 3.76 2.44 7.99
C VAL A 59 2.59 3.00 7.18
N LEU A 60 2.29 2.39 6.03
CA LEU A 60 1.18 2.82 5.16
C LEU A 60 -0.17 2.65 5.84
N ALA A 61 -0.41 1.52 6.52
CA ALA A 61 -1.67 1.24 7.22
C ALA A 61 -1.92 2.27 8.32
N VAL A 62 -0.92 2.56 9.16
CA VAL A 62 -1.04 3.59 10.20
C VAL A 62 -1.33 4.96 9.58
N ARG A 63 -0.67 5.32 8.47
CA ARG A 63 -0.90 6.60 7.81
C ARG A 63 -2.32 6.72 7.24
N ILE A 64 -2.79 5.67 6.57
CA ILE A 64 -4.15 5.62 6.01
C ILE A 64 -5.20 5.62 7.14
N GLY A 65 -4.98 4.85 8.21
CA GLY A 65 -5.85 4.85 9.37
C GLY A 65 -5.98 6.25 9.99
N ALA A 66 -4.89 7.00 10.06
CA ALA A 66 -4.90 8.36 10.59
C ALA A 66 -5.71 9.32 9.70
N ASP A 67 -5.58 9.21 8.36
CA ASP A 67 -6.39 10.00 7.41
C ASP A 67 -7.89 9.66 7.50
N LEU A 68 -8.21 8.41 7.85
CA LEU A 68 -9.59 7.96 8.11
C LEU A 68 -10.11 8.38 9.50
N GLY A 69 -9.30 9.05 10.32
CA GLY A 69 -9.70 9.58 11.62
C GLY A 69 -9.60 8.57 12.77
N TYR A 70 -8.80 7.51 12.64
CA TYR A 70 -8.56 6.58 13.74
C TYR A 70 -7.84 7.28 14.89
N ASP A 71 -8.27 6.99 16.11
CA ASP A 71 -7.58 7.45 17.31
C ASP A 71 -6.30 6.63 17.58
N ARG A 72 -5.51 7.08 18.56
CA ARG A 72 -4.22 6.45 18.85
C ARG A 72 -4.32 4.97 19.23
N PRO A 73 -5.25 4.52 20.11
CA PRO A 73 -5.49 3.10 20.34
C PRO A 73 -5.76 2.31 19.05
N GLN A 74 -6.69 2.79 18.22
CA GLN A 74 -7.03 2.16 16.94
C GLN A 74 -5.82 2.08 16.00
N LEU A 75 -4.99 3.12 15.94
CA LEU A 75 -3.75 3.12 15.16
C LEU A 75 -2.71 2.12 15.67
N VAL A 76 -2.64 1.92 16.99
CA VAL A 76 -1.77 0.89 17.58
C VAL A 76 -2.27 -0.50 17.19
N ASP A 77 -3.57 -0.77 17.32
CA ASP A 77 -4.17 -2.05 16.94
C ASP A 77 -3.98 -2.35 15.45
N LEU A 78 -4.28 -1.38 14.59
CA LEU A 78 -4.06 -1.49 13.15
C LEU A 78 -2.59 -1.71 12.81
N GLY A 79 -1.68 -0.96 13.46
CA GLY A 79 -0.25 -1.11 13.26
C GLY A 79 0.23 -2.50 13.65
N VAL A 80 -0.13 -2.99 14.84
CA VAL A 80 0.23 -4.35 15.28
C VAL A 80 -0.29 -5.39 14.28
N ALA A 81 -1.54 -5.29 13.83
CA ALA A 81 -2.07 -6.18 12.80
C ALA A 81 -1.28 -6.09 11.48
N ALA A 82 -0.92 -4.89 11.04
CA ALA A 82 -0.18 -4.64 9.80
C ALA A 82 1.26 -5.17 9.81
N PHE A 83 1.90 -5.24 10.98
CA PHE A 83 3.23 -5.84 11.11
C PHE A 83 3.18 -7.37 11.30
N LEU A 84 1.99 -7.96 11.44
CA LEU A 84 1.81 -9.38 11.75
C LEU A 84 1.05 -10.17 10.68
N PHE A 85 0.29 -9.53 9.79
CA PHE A 85 -0.67 -10.23 8.94
C PHE A 85 -0.07 -11.32 8.04
N ASP A 86 1.18 -11.12 7.63
CA ASP A 86 1.90 -11.98 6.69
C ASP A 86 3.07 -12.76 7.33
N VAL A 87 3.18 -12.82 8.66
CA VAL A 87 4.28 -13.56 9.30
C VAL A 87 4.23 -15.07 9.02
N GLY A 88 3.05 -15.61 8.73
CA GLY A 88 2.85 -16.99 8.29
C GLY A 88 3.49 -17.31 6.94
N VAL A 89 3.79 -16.29 6.11
CA VAL A 89 4.47 -16.46 4.82
C VAL A 89 5.86 -17.06 4.99
N TRP A 90 6.57 -16.78 6.10
CA TRP A 90 7.87 -17.40 6.40
C TRP A 90 7.81 -18.91 6.62
N LYS A 91 6.63 -19.50 6.81
CA LYS A 91 6.45 -20.97 6.91
C LYS A 91 6.17 -21.64 5.57
N LEU A 92 5.92 -20.86 4.52
CA LEU A 92 5.72 -21.40 3.19
C LEU A 92 7.07 -21.77 2.54
N PRO A 93 7.09 -22.74 1.61
CA PRO A 93 8.31 -23.10 0.89
C PRO A 93 8.90 -21.89 0.16
N ALA A 94 10.21 -21.65 0.28
CA ALA A 94 10.86 -20.49 -0.34
C ALA A 94 10.67 -20.43 -1.87
N GLY A 95 10.63 -21.59 -2.53
CA GLY A 95 10.38 -21.69 -3.98
C GLY A 95 8.97 -21.28 -4.40
N LEU A 96 7.99 -21.36 -3.49
CA LEU A 96 6.62 -20.88 -3.74
C LEU A 96 6.61 -19.37 -3.93
N LEU A 97 7.37 -18.68 -3.08
CA LEU A 97 7.46 -17.23 -3.09
C LEU A 97 8.17 -16.72 -4.35
N ALA A 98 9.14 -17.45 -4.90
CA ALA A 98 9.86 -17.03 -6.10
C ALA A 98 9.02 -17.12 -7.41
N LYS A 99 7.84 -17.74 -7.37
CA LYS A 99 6.95 -17.89 -8.53
C LYS A 99 6.02 -16.70 -8.60
N ALA A 100 6.22 -15.84 -9.60
CA ALA A 100 5.48 -14.59 -9.79
C ALA A 100 3.95 -14.83 -9.86
N ASP A 101 3.47 -15.37 -11.00
CA ASP A 101 2.04 -15.55 -11.28
C ASP A 101 1.72 -16.98 -11.77
N ALA A 102 2.67 -17.91 -11.59
CA ALA A 102 2.64 -19.26 -12.15
C ALA A 102 2.49 -20.34 -11.07
N LEU A 103 1.72 -20.05 -10.01
CA LEU A 103 1.39 -21.05 -8.99
C LEU A 103 0.45 -22.10 -9.57
N THR A 104 0.72 -23.38 -9.30
CA THR A 104 -0.27 -24.44 -9.53
C THR A 104 -1.45 -24.29 -8.55
N ALA A 105 -2.55 -25.03 -8.77
CA ALA A 105 -3.70 -25.01 -7.86
C ALA A 105 -3.33 -25.42 -6.41
N ASP A 106 -2.44 -26.41 -6.26
CA ASP A 106 -1.96 -26.86 -4.95
C ASP A 106 -1.08 -25.79 -4.28
N GLU A 107 -0.22 -25.15 -5.08
CA GLU A 107 0.64 -24.06 -4.64
C GLU A 107 -0.16 -22.82 -4.23
N GLN A 108 -1.22 -22.50 -4.97
CA GLN A 108 -2.15 -21.43 -4.63
C GLN A 108 -2.90 -21.75 -3.34
N THR A 109 -3.36 -22.99 -3.17
CA THR A 109 -3.99 -23.45 -1.92
C THR A 109 -3.04 -23.31 -0.73
N LEU A 110 -1.78 -23.69 -0.92
CA LEU A 110 -0.75 -23.54 0.10
C LEU A 110 -0.46 -22.07 0.41
N TYR A 111 -0.36 -21.20 -0.61
CA TYR A 111 -0.20 -19.77 -0.40
C TYR A 111 -1.40 -19.18 0.35
N HIS A 112 -2.63 -19.53 -0.01
CA HIS A 112 -3.85 -19.06 0.65
C HIS A 112 -4.00 -19.53 2.12
N SER A 113 -3.14 -20.44 2.59
CA SER A 113 -3.10 -20.84 4.00
C SER A 113 -2.38 -19.83 4.92
N HIS A 114 -1.57 -18.91 4.38
CA HIS A 114 -0.75 -18.01 5.20
C HIS A 114 -1.53 -17.13 6.19
N PRO A 115 -2.76 -16.64 5.93
CA PRO A 115 -3.49 -15.85 6.93
C PRO A 115 -3.79 -16.70 8.17
N ARG A 116 -4.14 -17.97 7.97
CA ARG A 116 -4.39 -18.93 9.08
C ARG A 116 -3.09 -19.24 9.84
N LEU A 117 -1.98 -19.39 9.14
CA LEU A 117 -0.66 -19.58 9.76
C LEU A 117 -0.25 -18.35 10.59
N SER A 118 -0.42 -17.13 10.06
CA SER A 118 -0.16 -15.90 10.82
C SER A 118 -1.01 -15.83 12.09
N ALA A 119 -2.31 -16.11 11.98
CA ALA A 119 -3.22 -16.16 13.12
C ALA A 119 -2.80 -17.21 14.17
N GLU A 120 -2.25 -18.36 13.75
CA GLU A 120 -1.73 -19.36 14.67
C GLU A 120 -0.55 -18.83 15.50
N PHE A 121 0.39 -18.11 14.88
CA PHE A 121 1.51 -17.50 15.62
C PHE A 121 1.05 -16.40 16.57
N ILE A 122 0.05 -15.61 16.16
CA ILE A 122 -0.53 -14.58 17.02
C ILE A 122 -1.19 -15.22 18.25
N ARG A 123 -1.96 -16.30 18.08
CA ARG A 123 -2.60 -17.03 19.20
C ARG A 123 -1.61 -17.64 20.20
N ARG A 124 -0.40 -17.96 19.77
CA ARG A 124 0.68 -18.45 20.66
C ARG A 124 1.30 -17.34 21.50
N SER A 125 1.01 -16.09 21.16
CA SER A 125 1.57 -14.91 21.79
C SER A 125 0.57 -14.34 22.80
N ASP A 126 1.07 -13.72 23.85
CA ASP A 126 0.23 -13.03 24.83
C ASP A 126 -0.21 -11.66 24.27
N VAL A 127 -1.16 -11.68 23.34
CA VAL A 127 -1.75 -10.49 22.75
C VAL A 127 -3.27 -10.62 22.75
N GLN A 128 -3.92 -9.74 23.51
CA GLN A 128 -5.37 -9.64 23.59
C GLN A 128 -5.75 -8.26 23.02
N ARG A 129 -5.99 -8.23 21.70
CA ARG A 129 -6.42 -7.03 20.97
C ARG A 129 -7.65 -7.39 20.17
N ASP A 130 -8.74 -6.67 20.41
CA ASP A 130 -10.02 -6.90 19.74
C ASP A 130 -9.86 -6.72 18.23
N GLY A 131 -10.35 -7.69 17.45
CA GLY A 131 -10.29 -7.63 16.00
C GLY A 131 -8.93 -7.92 15.38
N LEU A 132 -7.86 -8.19 16.16
CA LEU A 132 -6.52 -8.48 15.61
C LEU A 132 -6.51 -9.74 14.75
N LEU A 133 -7.13 -10.82 15.23
CA LEU A 133 -7.16 -12.08 14.50
C LEU A 133 -8.04 -11.98 13.26
N GLU A 134 -9.18 -11.29 13.35
CA GLU A 134 -10.08 -11.01 12.24
C GLU A 134 -9.36 -10.18 11.17
N ALA A 135 -8.69 -9.08 11.57
CA ALA A 135 -7.89 -8.25 10.68
C ALA A 135 -6.88 -9.07 9.87
N VAL A 136 -6.16 -9.96 10.55
CA VAL A 136 -5.12 -10.81 9.94
C VAL A 136 -5.71 -11.93 9.11
N LEU A 137 -6.80 -12.57 9.53
CA LEU A 137 -7.41 -13.67 8.79
C LEU A 137 -8.10 -13.17 7.51
N GLU A 138 -8.64 -11.96 7.54
CA GLU A 138 -9.55 -11.45 6.51
C GLU A 138 -8.89 -10.47 5.55
N HIS A 139 -7.58 -10.19 5.64
CA HIS A 139 -6.94 -9.17 4.80
C HIS A 139 -6.95 -9.49 3.29
N HIS A 140 -7.19 -10.74 2.89
CA HIS A 140 -7.45 -11.14 1.50
C HIS A 140 -8.93 -11.22 1.13
N GLU A 141 -9.85 -10.92 2.05
CA GLU A 141 -11.27 -10.80 1.76
C GLU A 141 -11.55 -9.52 0.95
N ARG A 142 -12.60 -9.54 0.12
CA ARG A 142 -12.93 -8.45 -0.81
C ARG A 142 -14.44 -8.20 -0.84
N GLU A 143 -14.85 -6.99 -1.18
CA GLU A 143 -16.23 -6.50 -0.97
C GLU A 143 -17.35 -7.37 -1.58
N GLN A 144 -17.06 -8.13 -2.65
CA GLN A 144 -18.04 -8.96 -3.37
C GLN A 144 -17.92 -10.46 -3.01
N GLY A 145 -17.19 -10.83 -1.94
CA GLY A 145 -17.02 -12.21 -1.52
C GLY A 145 -16.06 -13.03 -2.39
N GLN A 146 -15.28 -12.38 -3.25
CA GLN A 146 -14.31 -13.01 -4.14
C GLN A 146 -12.94 -13.30 -3.49
N GLY A 147 -12.79 -12.96 -2.21
CA GLY A 147 -11.57 -13.15 -1.46
C GLY A 147 -11.48 -14.50 -0.76
N TYR A 148 -10.48 -14.63 0.11
CA TYR A 148 -10.19 -15.83 0.87
C TYR A 148 -9.71 -15.45 2.28
N PRO A 149 -9.75 -16.36 3.27
CA PRO A 149 -10.05 -17.79 3.17
C PRO A 149 -11.52 -18.19 3.41
N GLN A 150 -12.41 -17.24 3.67
CA GLN A 150 -13.82 -17.47 4.01
C GLN A 150 -14.80 -16.98 2.94
N GLY A 151 -14.39 -16.05 2.06
CA GLY A 151 -15.26 -15.51 1.02
C GLY A 151 -16.33 -14.57 1.59
N LEU A 152 -15.94 -13.73 2.55
CA LEU A 152 -16.87 -12.88 3.29
C LEU A 152 -17.44 -11.77 2.41
N PRO A 153 -18.74 -11.43 2.53
CA PRO A 153 -19.27 -10.23 1.91
C PRO A 153 -18.66 -8.99 2.59
N GLY A 154 -18.55 -7.88 1.86
CA GLY A 154 -17.89 -6.67 2.33
C GLY A 154 -18.39 -6.15 3.69
N SER A 155 -19.67 -6.31 4.00
CA SER A 155 -20.24 -5.90 5.30
C SER A 155 -19.78 -6.72 6.50
N ALA A 156 -19.24 -7.92 6.28
CA ALA A 156 -18.74 -8.83 7.32
C ALA A 156 -17.22 -8.74 7.52
N ILE A 157 -16.49 -8.08 6.62
CA ILE A 157 -15.03 -7.95 6.70
C ILE A 157 -14.68 -6.88 7.74
N HIS A 158 -13.77 -7.23 8.66
CA HIS A 158 -13.27 -6.33 9.68
C HIS A 158 -12.66 -5.05 9.06
N PRO A 159 -12.95 -3.85 9.58
CA PRO A 159 -12.45 -2.59 9.02
C PRO A 159 -10.92 -2.55 8.87
N HIS A 160 -10.18 -3.08 9.84
CA HIS A 160 -8.71 -3.18 9.73
C HIS A 160 -8.30 -4.12 8.59
N ALA A 161 -8.96 -5.25 8.39
CA ALA A 161 -8.66 -6.17 7.29
C ALA A 161 -8.78 -5.48 5.92
N LYS A 162 -9.77 -4.59 5.75
CA LYS A 162 -9.92 -3.82 4.51
C LYS A 162 -8.74 -2.87 4.26
N ILE A 163 -8.24 -2.22 5.31
CA ILE A 163 -7.05 -1.37 5.23
C ILE A 163 -5.82 -2.24 4.90
N LEU A 164 -5.65 -3.36 5.62
CA LEU A 164 -4.54 -4.30 5.41
C LEU A 164 -4.52 -4.84 3.98
N GLY A 165 -5.66 -5.27 3.44
CA GLY A 165 -5.77 -5.75 2.07
C GLY A 165 -5.38 -4.70 1.04
N LEU A 166 -5.78 -3.44 1.25
CA LEU A 166 -5.41 -2.34 0.34
C LEU A 166 -3.90 -2.07 0.37
N VAL A 167 -3.31 -1.97 1.56
CA VAL A 167 -1.87 -1.71 1.67
C VAL A 167 -1.05 -2.89 1.16
N ASP A 168 -1.49 -4.11 1.40
CA ASP A 168 -0.84 -5.33 0.94
C ASP A 168 -0.86 -5.45 -0.59
N THR A 169 -1.99 -5.14 -1.25
CA THR A 169 -2.04 -5.03 -2.72
C THR A 169 -1.11 -3.92 -3.20
N TYR A 170 -1.19 -2.72 -2.60
CA TYR A 170 -0.37 -1.59 -3.05
C TYR A 170 1.14 -1.86 -2.91
N THR A 171 1.61 -2.34 -1.76
CA THR A 171 3.04 -2.58 -1.52
C THR A 171 3.57 -3.72 -2.39
N ARG A 172 2.77 -4.75 -2.68
CA ARG A 172 3.16 -5.79 -3.64
C ARG A 172 3.32 -5.26 -5.07
N LEU A 173 2.55 -4.26 -5.48
CA LEU A 173 2.71 -3.62 -6.79
C LEU A 173 3.93 -2.68 -6.84
N THR A 174 4.17 -1.92 -5.76
CA THR A 174 5.24 -0.90 -5.73
C THR A 174 6.57 -1.39 -5.17
N SER A 175 6.62 -2.57 -4.57
CA SER A 175 7.83 -3.23 -4.09
C SER A 175 7.67 -4.73 -4.27
N PRO A 176 7.48 -5.19 -5.52
CA PRO A 176 7.21 -6.58 -5.80
C PRO A 176 8.44 -7.43 -5.51
N ARG A 177 8.21 -8.73 -5.39
CA ARG A 177 9.29 -9.69 -5.29
C ARG A 177 9.94 -9.91 -6.66
N PRO A 178 11.27 -9.97 -6.77
CA PRO A 178 11.92 -10.36 -8.02
C PRO A 178 11.38 -11.71 -8.53
N PRO A 179 11.15 -11.88 -9.85
CA PRO A 179 11.55 -10.99 -10.95
C PRO A 179 10.47 -9.98 -11.39
N GLN A 180 9.37 -9.83 -10.66
CA GLN A 180 8.27 -8.94 -11.08
C GLN A 180 8.73 -7.48 -11.18
N ALA A 181 8.26 -6.78 -12.22
CA ALA A 181 8.59 -5.38 -12.44
C ALA A 181 7.83 -4.49 -11.46
N ARG A 182 8.56 -3.57 -10.82
CA ARG A 182 8.00 -2.55 -9.93
C ARG A 182 7.11 -1.58 -10.71
N LEU A 183 5.91 -1.33 -10.20
CA LEU A 183 5.08 -0.21 -10.64
C LEU A 183 5.43 1.06 -9.88
N LEU A 184 5.35 2.20 -10.55
CA LEU A 184 5.38 3.50 -9.89
C LEU A 184 4.09 3.68 -9.07
N PRO A 185 4.10 4.50 -8.00
CA PRO A 185 2.94 4.66 -7.11
C PRO A 185 1.62 4.99 -7.83
N HIS A 186 1.67 5.87 -8.84
CA HIS A 186 0.50 6.24 -9.63
C HIS A 186 0.01 5.12 -10.56
N GLU A 187 0.90 4.21 -11.00
CA GLU A 187 0.55 3.04 -11.81
C GLU A 187 -0.11 1.98 -10.93
N ALA A 188 0.44 1.73 -9.74
CA ALA A 188 -0.13 0.81 -8.76
C ALA A 188 -1.55 1.22 -8.35
N ILE A 189 -1.77 2.52 -8.08
CA ILE A 189 -3.10 3.04 -7.77
C ILE A 189 -4.06 2.86 -8.96
N ARG A 190 -3.59 3.12 -10.18
CA ARG A 190 -4.39 2.93 -11.39
C ARG A 190 -4.79 1.47 -11.55
N GLU A 191 -3.88 0.55 -11.27
CA GLU A 191 -4.14 -0.89 -11.31
C GLU A 191 -5.19 -1.30 -10.27
N ILE A 192 -5.02 -0.86 -9.01
CA ILE A 192 -5.98 -1.10 -7.92
C ILE A 192 -7.39 -0.61 -8.30
N VAL A 193 -7.51 0.60 -8.85
CA VAL A 193 -8.81 1.17 -9.24
C VAL A 193 -9.44 0.43 -10.42
N ARG A 194 -8.63 -0.12 -11.32
CA ARG A 194 -9.12 -0.88 -12.49
C ARG A 194 -9.48 -2.31 -12.16
N SER A 195 -8.89 -2.89 -11.12
CA SER A 195 -9.12 -4.28 -10.72
C SER A 195 -10.56 -4.48 -10.25
N LYS A 196 -11.36 -5.16 -11.08
CA LYS A 196 -12.74 -5.54 -10.72
C LYS A 196 -12.77 -6.63 -9.64
N HIS A 197 -11.73 -7.46 -9.58
CA HIS A 197 -11.63 -8.57 -8.64
C HIS A 197 -11.06 -8.13 -7.28
N GLU A 198 -10.39 -6.98 -7.20
CA GLU A 198 -9.87 -6.42 -5.94
C GLU A 198 -10.58 -5.10 -5.60
N SER A 199 -11.90 -5.14 -5.53
CA SER A 199 -12.69 -3.95 -5.18
C SER A 199 -12.48 -3.58 -3.71
N PHE A 200 -11.96 -2.38 -3.46
CA PHE A 200 -11.84 -1.77 -2.13
C PHE A 200 -12.87 -0.65 -1.93
N PRO A 201 -13.30 -0.37 -0.69
CA PRO A 201 -14.15 0.77 -0.40
C PRO A 201 -13.57 2.09 -0.92
N SER A 202 -14.40 2.92 -1.56
CA SER A 202 -13.93 4.18 -2.15
C SER A 202 -13.30 5.14 -1.13
N ALA A 203 -13.69 5.07 0.13
CA ALA A 203 -13.06 5.85 1.20
C ALA A 203 -11.59 5.47 1.41
N LEU A 204 -11.25 4.18 1.36
CA LEU A 204 -9.87 3.70 1.50
C LEU A 204 -9.02 4.11 0.29
N ILE A 205 -9.58 3.98 -0.92
CA ILE A 205 -8.89 4.42 -2.15
C ILE A 205 -8.60 5.93 -2.09
N LYS A 206 -9.56 6.74 -1.60
CA LYS A 206 -9.36 8.18 -1.41
C LYS A 206 -8.26 8.49 -0.39
N ALA A 207 -8.23 7.78 0.73
CA ALA A 207 -7.19 7.95 1.76
C ALA A 207 -5.79 7.53 1.27
N LEU A 208 -5.71 6.50 0.42
CA LEU A 208 -4.45 6.14 -0.22
C LEU A 208 -3.98 7.23 -1.22
N LEU A 209 -4.92 7.76 -2.01
CA LEU A 209 -4.68 8.82 -2.99
C LEU A 209 -4.22 10.14 -2.36
N SER A 210 -4.80 10.53 -1.21
CA SER A 210 -4.47 11.77 -0.50
C SER A 210 -3.02 11.76 -0.01
N GLU A 211 -2.50 10.59 0.34
CA GLU A 211 -1.16 10.40 0.91
C GLU A 211 -0.06 10.24 -0.14
N ILE A 212 -0.32 9.46 -1.20
CA ILE A 212 0.72 9.11 -2.18
C ILE A 212 1.04 10.25 -3.14
N SER A 213 0.19 11.28 -3.25
CA SER A 213 0.35 12.37 -4.21
C SER A 213 0.74 11.82 -5.60
N VAL A 214 -0.25 11.31 -6.33
CA VAL A 214 -0.11 10.68 -7.66
C VAL A 214 0.80 11.45 -8.62
N PHE A 215 0.88 12.76 -8.46
CA PHE A 215 1.74 13.66 -9.20
C PHE A 215 2.56 14.53 -8.24
N PRO A 216 3.75 14.10 -7.80
CA PRO A 216 4.61 14.92 -6.95
C PRO A 216 4.99 16.25 -7.63
N PRO A 217 5.29 17.31 -6.87
CA PRO A 217 5.85 18.53 -7.44
C PRO A 217 7.09 18.23 -8.29
N ARG A 218 7.18 18.91 -9.44
CA ARG A 218 8.17 18.77 -10.51
C ARG A 218 7.97 17.58 -11.46
N THR A 219 7.03 16.67 -11.21
CA THR A 219 6.70 15.63 -12.20
C THR A 219 6.21 16.25 -13.51
N LEU A 220 6.78 15.82 -14.64
CA LEU A 220 6.28 16.15 -15.96
C LEU A 220 5.09 15.26 -16.30
N VAL A 221 4.04 15.83 -16.86
CA VAL A 221 2.79 15.14 -17.19
C VAL A 221 2.30 15.56 -18.57
N ARG A 222 1.72 14.61 -19.30
CA ARG A 222 0.99 14.86 -20.54
C ARG A 222 -0.50 14.97 -20.24
N LEU A 223 -1.14 16.00 -20.79
CA LEU A 223 -2.59 16.20 -20.71
C LEU A 223 -3.30 15.49 -21.86
N ASN A 224 -4.62 15.31 -21.75
CA ASN A 224 -5.46 14.76 -22.80
C ASN A 224 -5.52 15.62 -24.09
N THR A 225 -5.09 16.88 -24.00
CA THR A 225 -4.89 17.78 -25.14
C THR A 225 -3.58 17.50 -25.90
N GLY A 226 -2.70 16.65 -25.37
CA GLY A 226 -1.35 16.41 -25.89
C GLY A 226 -0.29 17.36 -25.33
N GLU A 227 -0.70 18.46 -24.67
CA GLU A 227 0.19 19.42 -24.02
C GLU A 227 1.01 18.76 -22.89
N VAL A 228 2.19 19.32 -22.62
CA VAL A 228 3.07 18.88 -21.54
C VAL A 228 3.16 19.95 -20.46
N GLY A 229 2.95 19.55 -19.22
CA GLY A 229 3.07 20.42 -18.07
C GLY A 229 3.91 19.82 -16.95
N ARG A 230 4.38 20.69 -16.05
CA ARG A 230 5.09 20.34 -14.83
C ARG A 230 4.16 20.55 -13.64
N VAL A 231 4.09 19.57 -12.75
CA VAL A 231 3.28 19.68 -11.54
C VAL A 231 3.95 20.68 -10.59
N VAL A 232 3.21 21.68 -10.14
CA VAL A 232 3.71 22.74 -9.26
C VAL A 232 2.99 22.80 -7.91
N GLY A 233 1.86 22.09 -7.79
CA GLY A 233 1.14 21.99 -6.52
C GLY A 233 0.23 20.76 -6.51
N VAL A 234 0.14 20.12 -5.34
CA VAL A 234 -0.70 18.94 -5.12
C VAL A 234 -2.03 19.37 -4.52
N ASN A 235 -3.13 18.75 -4.95
CA ASN A 235 -4.45 18.98 -4.36
C ASN A 235 -4.83 17.75 -3.54
N ARG A 236 -4.80 17.85 -2.20
CA ARG A 236 -5.11 16.72 -1.30
C ARG A 236 -6.55 16.21 -1.42
N ASN A 237 -7.49 17.10 -1.75
CA ASN A 237 -8.90 16.74 -1.93
C ASN A 237 -9.18 16.15 -3.33
N HIS A 238 -8.34 16.50 -4.31
CA HIS A 238 -8.39 15.95 -5.66
C HIS A 238 -7.00 15.51 -6.14
N PRO A 239 -6.43 14.40 -5.62
CA PRO A 239 -5.04 14.01 -5.87
C PRO A 239 -4.70 13.74 -7.33
N LEU A 240 -5.70 13.39 -8.15
CA LEU A 240 -5.58 13.22 -9.59
C LEU A 240 -5.68 14.53 -10.39
N ARG A 241 -5.94 15.65 -9.72
CA ARG A 241 -6.13 16.98 -10.31
C ARG A 241 -5.21 18.02 -9.66
N PRO A 242 -3.89 17.88 -9.81
CA PRO A 242 -2.91 18.84 -9.29
C PRO A 242 -2.95 20.18 -10.03
N LYS A 243 -2.23 21.17 -9.50
CA LYS A 243 -1.86 22.38 -10.23
C LYS A 243 -0.67 22.08 -11.14
N VAL A 244 -0.84 22.37 -12.42
CA VAL A 244 0.13 22.08 -13.48
C VAL A 244 0.50 23.39 -14.18
N GLU A 245 1.80 23.62 -14.33
CA GLU A 245 2.35 24.65 -15.18
C GLU A 245 2.59 24.04 -16.57
N ILE A 246 1.80 24.40 -17.57
CA ILE A 246 1.98 23.93 -18.96
C ILE A 246 3.21 24.62 -19.54
N ILE A 247 4.15 23.82 -20.04
CA ILE A 247 5.46 24.28 -20.54
C ILE A 247 5.64 24.06 -22.05
N SER A 248 4.89 23.13 -22.64
CA SER A 248 4.90 22.87 -24.09
C SER A 248 3.50 22.58 -24.61
N ASP A 249 3.25 22.98 -25.85
CA ASP A 249 1.98 22.73 -26.55
C ASP A 249 1.86 21.27 -27.05
N SER A 250 0.78 20.96 -27.76
CA SER A 250 0.54 19.62 -28.31
C SER A 250 1.52 19.22 -29.44
N LYS A 251 2.25 20.17 -30.02
CA LYS A 251 3.28 19.94 -31.05
C LYS A 251 4.66 19.72 -30.45
N GLY A 252 4.81 19.96 -29.15
CA GLY A 252 6.07 19.86 -28.41
C GLY A 252 6.84 21.18 -28.37
N ASP A 253 6.31 22.25 -28.95
CA ASP A 253 6.94 23.57 -28.93
C ASP A 253 6.80 24.17 -27.53
N ARG A 254 7.91 24.73 -27.02
CA ARG A 254 7.92 25.37 -25.70
C ARG A 254 7.04 26.61 -25.73
N LEU A 255 6.16 26.75 -24.75
CA LEU A 255 5.32 27.94 -24.63
C LEU A 255 6.18 29.17 -24.27
N PRO A 256 5.92 30.34 -24.89
CA PRO A 256 6.65 31.57 -24.60
C PRO A 256 6.41 32.07 -23.16
N ALA A 257 5.26 31.75 -22.57
CA ALA A 257 4.98 31.95 -21.16
C ALA A 257 4.31 30.68 -20.59
N PRO A 258 4.79 30.14 -19.46
CA PRO A 258 4.15 28.99 -18.84
C PRO A 258 2.73 29.32 -18.39
N LYS A 259 1.78 28.41 -18.65
CA LYS A 259 0.37 28.60 -18.26
C LYS A 259 0.07 27.76 -17.03
N LEU A 260 -0.23 28.43 -15.91
CA LEU A 260 -0.67 27.74 -14.69
C LEU A 260 -2.14 27.33 -14.82
N VAL A 261 -2.43 26.05 -14.58
CA VAL A 261 -3.78 25.48 -14.59
C VAL A 261 -4.00 24.66 -13.34
N ASP A 262 -5.07 24.97 -12.60
CA ASP A 262 -5.59 24.06 -11.58
C ASP A 262 -6.52 23.05 -12.24
N LEU A 263 -6.10 21.78 -12.30
CA LEU A 263 -6.91 20.74 -12.95
C LEU A 263 -8.22 20.45 -12.19
N SER A 264 -8.35 20.87 -10.93
CA SER A 264 -9.60 20.75 -10.17
C SER A 264 -10.67 21.75 -10.63
N GLU A 265 -10.26 22.88 -11.21
CA GLU A 265 -11.14 23.90 -11.79
C GLU A 265 -11.37 23.69 -13.30
N ALA A 266 -10.64 22.76 -13.94
CA ALA A 266 -10.71 22.46 -15.36
C ALA A 266 -11.27 21.03 -15.62
N PRO A 267 -12.60 20.83 -15.62
CA PRO A 267 -13.21 19.49 -15.60
C PRO A 267 -12.89 18.63 -16.82
N PHE A 268 -12.60 19.22 -17.98
CA PHE A 268 -12.27 18.51 -19.23
C PHE A 268 -10.78 18.24 -19.43
N LEU A 269 -9.90 18.80 -18.58
CA LEU A 269 -8.47 18.54 -18.62
C LEU A 269 -8.11 17.44 -17.63
N TYR A 270 -7.37 16.45 -18.08
CA TYR A 270 -6.87 15.37 -17.23
C TYR A 270 -5.51 14.86 -17.72
N ILE A 271 -4.73 14.32 -16.78
CA ILE A 271 -3.43 13.75 -17.07
C ILE A 271 -3.61 12.37 -17.71
N THR A 272 -3.02 12.17 -18.88
CA THR A 272 -3.01 10.87 -19.58
C THR A 272 -1.88 10.01 -19.05
N THR A 273 -0.66 10.56 -19.04
CA THR A 273 0.55 9.84 -18.68
C THR A 273 1.57 10.79 -18.04
N PRO A 274 2.19 10.44 -16.90
CA PRO A 274 3.39 11.11 -16.42
C PRO A 274 4.59 10.76 -17.31
N LEU A 275 5.41 11.77 -17.61
CA LEU A 275 6.60 11.62 -18.42
C LEU A 275 7.79 11.39 -17.50
N GLN A 276 8.60 10.37 -17.78
CA GLN A 276 9.89 10.21 -17.12
C GLN A 276 10.78 11.39 -17.53
N GLU A 277 11.49 12.01 -16.58
CA GLU A 277 12.66 12.81 -16.93
C GLU A 277 13.65 11.86 -17.59
N ALA A 278 14.03 12.14 -18.84
CA ALA A 278 15.22 11.52 -19.41
C ALA A 278 16.37 11.82 -18.43
N GLY A 279 16.97 10.75 -17.90
CA GLY A 279 17.90 10.82 -16.77
C GLY A 279 18.96 11.91 -16.90
N ALA A 280 19.24 12.55 -15.76
CA ALA A 280 20.53 13.15 -15.48
C ALA A 280 21.46 12.08 -14.91
#